data_AF-A0A660RQ09-F1
#
_entry.id   AF-A0A660RQ09-F1
#
_cell.length_a   1.000
_cell.length_b   1.000
_cell.length_c   1.000
_cell.angle_alpha   90.00
_cell.angle_beta   90.00
_cell.angle_gamma   90.00
#
_symmetry.space_group_name_H-M   'P 1'
#
loop_
_entity.id
_entity.type
_entity.pdbx_description
1 polymer ?
#
loop_
_entity_poly.entity_id
_entity_poly.type
_entity_poly.pdbx_seq_one_letter_code
_entity_poly.pdbx_strand_id
1 'polypeptide(L)'
;MKIFCKKLKEGSFTVEEKKYSLEWMLEKTHLGWIVSGRVKGKPGRLEVVRFDIPKRLLINNWQSWGPCKPVDKDFRLSGIKDLVKENVETLNIFSPVPDLLEGNILSDYFIAWDEGLLGFLSSEIAHPFFVTEGAEMVGYLDFFEVTFEDWVPLEKLLILEGSPV
;
A
#
# COMPACT_ATOMS: atom_id res chain seq x y z
N MET A 1 -5.40 13.52 1.12
CA MET A 1 -4.71 12.49 0.32
C MET A 1 -3.59 13.11 -0.51
N LYS A 2 -2.43 12.44 -0.58
CA LYS A 2 -1.29 12.77 -1.44
C LYS A 2 -0.88 11.53 -2.23
N ILE A 3 -0.41 11.71 -3.46
CA ILE A 3 0.10 10.65 -4.34
C ILE A 3 1.56 11.00 -4.67
N PHE A 4 2.50 10.10 -4.37
CA PHE A 4 3.95 10.34 -4.48
C PHE A 4 4.36 11.72 -3.93
N CYS A 5 3.95 12.02 -2.68
CA CYS A 5 4.15 13.29 -1.99
C CYS A 5 3.51 14.55 -2.63
N LYS A 6 2.80 14.42 -3.76
CA LYS A 6 2.09 15.52 -4.42
C LYS A 6 0.60 15.55 -4.03
N LYS A 7 0.00 16.73 -4.07
CA LYS A 7 -1.46 16.87 -3.93
C LYS A 7 -2.15 16.14 -5.08
N LEU A 8 -3.31 15.55 -4.81
CA LEU A 8 -4.14 14.90 -5.82
C LEU A 8 -4.49 15.90 -6.93
N LYS A 9 -3.87 15.73 -8.10
CA LYS A 9 -4.06 16.56 -9.29
C LYS A 9 -3.82 15.71 -10.53
N GLU A 10 -4.79 15.69 -11.42
CA GLU A 10 -4.71 14.98 -12.70
C GLU A 10 -3.49 15.42 -13.52
N GLY A 11 -2.85 14.47 -14.20
CA GLY A 11 -1.73 14.73 -15.10
C GLY A 11 -0.63 13.69 -15.00
N SER A 12 0.48 13.96 -15.69
CA SER A 12 1.68 13.13 -15.72
C SER A 12 2.84 13.84 -15.02
N PHE A 13 3.67 13.05 -14.34
CA PHE A 13 4.72 13.54 -13.47
C PHE A 13 5.96 12.66 -13.58
N THR A 14 7.12 13.29 -13.40
CA THR A 14 8.40 12.59 -13.27
C THR A 14 9.02 12.96 -11.93
N VAL A 15 9.64 11.98 -11.29
CA VAL A 15 10.41 12.13 -10.06
C VAL A 15 11.77 11.50 -10.28
N GLU A 16 12.82 12.25 -9.97
CA GLU A 16 14.21 11.78 -10.04
C GLU A 16 14.78 11.81 -8.63
N GLU A 17 15.05 10.63 -8.06
CA GLU A 17 15.68 10.46 -6.77
C GLU A 17 17.11 9.92 -6.95
N LYS A 18 17.93 9.98 -5.90
CA LYS A 18 19.33 9.50 -5.98
C LYS A 18 19.46 8.03 -6.40
N LYS A 19 18.45 7.20 -6.10
CA LYS A 19 18.50 5.74 -6.30
C LYS A 19 17.55 5.24 -7.39
N TYR A 20 16.54 6.01 -7.78
CA TYR A 20 15.51 5.56 -8.72
C TYR A 20 14.93 6.73 -9.49
N SER A 21 14.36 6.42 -10.66
CA SER A 21 13.56 7.34 -11.46
C SER A 21 12.14 6.79 -11.55
N LEU A 22 11.15 7.67 -11.49
CA LEU A 22 9.73 7.32 -11.48
C LEU A 22 8.98 8.22 -12.47
N GLU A 23 8.22 7.60 -13.36
CA GLU A 23 7.23 8.28 -14.19
C GLU A 23 5.85 7.78 -13.78
N TRP A 24 4.92 8.68 -13.51
CA TRP A 24 3.58 8.31 -13.10
C TRP A 24 2.54 9.28 -13.64
N MET A 25 1.30 8.81 -13.67
CA MET A 25 0.14 9.59 -14.06
C MET A 25 -1.04 9.31 -13.13
N LEU A 26 -1.85 10.33 -12.94
CA LEU A 26 -3.14 10.24 -12.27
C LEU A 26 -4.21 10.62 -13.29
N GLU A 27 -5.16 9.72 -13.50
CA GLU A 27 -6.26 9.87 -14.45
C GLU A 27 -7.60 9.72 -13.74
N LYS A 28 -8.59 10.49 -14.16
CA LYS A 28 -9.94 10.35 -13.64
C LYS A 28 -10.64 9.12 -14.23
N THR A 29 -11.37 8.39 -13.40
CA THR A 29 -12.19 7.24 -13.80
C THR A 29 -13.67 7.51 -13.52
N HIS A 30 -14.55 6.56 -13.84
CA HIS A 30 -16.00 6.71 -13.61
C HIS A 30 -16.35 6.98 -12.14
N LEU A 31 -15.64 6.32 -11.20
CA LEU A 31 -15.94 6.32 -9.77
C LEU A 31 -14.79 6.86 -8.90
N GLY A 32 -13.82 7.55 -9.51
CA GLY A 32 -12.69 8.12 -8.78
C GLY A 32 -11.48 8.33 -9.68
N TRP A 33 -10.36 7.69 -9.36
CA TRP A 33 -9.08 7.90 -10.01
C TRP A 33 -8.27 6.62 -10.17
N ILE A 34 -7.32 6.64 -11.09
CA ILE A 34 -6.31 5.59 -11.22
C ILE A 34 -4.92 6.21 -11.26
N VAL A 35 -4.01 5.66 -10.47
CA VAL A 35 -2.58 5.95 -10.50
C VAL A 35 -1.90 4.84 -11.29
N SER A 36 -1.15 5.21 -12.31
CA SER A 36 -0.33 4.28 -13.08
C SER A 36 1.04 4.88 -13.36
N GLY A 37 1.99 4.07 -13.82
CA GLY A 37 3.34 4.55 -14.06
C GLY A 37 4.36 3.43 -14.27
N ARG A 38 5.63 3.80 -14.19
CA ARG A 38 6.79 2.93 -14.29
C ARG A 38 7.94 3.44 -13.44
N VAL A 39 8.81 2.53 -13.00
CA VAL A 39 9.98 2.83 -12.16
C VAL A 39 11.22 2.13 -12.71
N LYS A 40 12.40 2.73 -12.54
CA LYS A 40 13.71 2.09 -12.77
C LYS A 40 14.69 2.46 -11.66
N GLY A 41 15.80 1.75 -11.54
CA GLY A 41 16.75 1.89 -10.44
C GLY A 41 16.33 1.07 -9.23
N LYS A 42 16.64 1.54 -8.02
CA LYS A 42 16.42 0.85 -6.74
C LYS A 42 15.37 1.57 -5.88
N PRO A 43 14.06 1.36 -6.12
CA PRO A 43 13.00 2.06 -5.40
C PRO A 43 12.84 1.63 -3.94
N GLY A 44 13.23 0.38 -3.58
CA GLY A 44 13.02 -0.16 -2.24
C GLY A 44 11.53 -0.22 -1.90
N ARG A 45 11.14 0.35 -0.76
CA ARG A 45 9.73 0.52 -0.35
C ARG A 45 9.23 1.90 -0.80
N LEU A 46 8.47 1.93 -1.90
CA LEU A 46 8.03 3.15 -2.58
C LEU A 46 6.67 3.62 -2.05
N GLU A 47 6.60 4.80 -1.42
CA GLU A 47 5.34 5.44 -1.00
C GLU A 47 4.53 5.86 -2.24
N VAL A 48 3.33 5.31 -2.41
CA VAL A 48 2.42 5.64 -3.50
C VAL A 48 1.36 6.64 -3.04
N VAL A 49 0.72 6.40 -1.89
CA VAL A 49 -0.41 7.19 -1.40
C VAL A 49 -0.32 7.42 0.10
N ARG A 50 -0.77 8.60 0.56
CA ARG A 50 -0.84 8.96 1.99
C ARG A 50 -2.14 9.70 2.30
N PHE A 51 -2.83 9.31 3.37
CA PHE A 51 -4.15 9.84 3.73
C PHE A 51 -4.44 9.70 5.23
N ASP A 52 -5.42 10.48 5.72
CA ASP A 52 -5.86 10.40 7.12
C ASP A 52 -6.53 9.06 7.39
N ILE A 53 -6.29 8.47 8.57
CA ILE A 53 -6.88 7.17 8.96
C ILE A 53 -8.40 7.32 9.13
N PRO A 54 -9.25 6.66 8.32
CA PRO A 54 -10.70 6.64 8.51
C PRO A 54 -11.08 6.01 9.84
N LYS A 55 -12.23 6.39 10.41
CA LYS A 55 -12.67 5.92 11.74
C LYS A 55 -12.74 4.40 11.83
N ARG A 56 -13.21 3.77 10.77
CA ARG A 56 -13.34 2.32 10.63
C ARG A 56 -12.84 1.91 9.26
N LEU A 57 -12.08 0.84 9.22
CA LEU A 57 -11.39 0.32 8.05
C LEU A 57 -11.74 -1.15 7.88
N LEU A 58 -11.99 -1.59 6.65
CA LEU A 58 -11.90 -3.00 6.27
C LEU A 58 -10.45 -3.28 5.85
N ILE A 59 -9.76 -4.12 6.63
CA ILE A 59 -8.40 -4.55 6.33
C ILE A 59 -8.40 -5.97 5.77
N ASN A 60 -7.37 -6.28 4.98
CA ASN A 60 -7.21 -7.54 4.30
C ASN A 60 -5.82 -8.13 4.56
N ASN A 61 -5.74 -9.46 4.63
CA ASN A 61 -4.47 -10.17 4.66
C ASN A 61 -4.08 -10.65 3.25
N TRP A 62 -2.78 -10.79 3.00
CA TRP A 62 -2.26 -11.19 1.69
C TRP A 62 -2.62 -12.61 1.25
N GLN A 63 -2.93 -13.53 2.17
CA GLN A 63 -3.12 -14.95 1.85
C GLN A 63 -4.47 -15.50 2.33
N SER A 64 -4.87 -16.64 1.75
CA SER A 64 -6.22 -17.23 1.83
C SER A 64 -6.75 -17.51 3.25
N TRP A 65 -5.88 -17.83 4.19
CA TRP A 65 -6.22 -18.15 5.59
C TRP A 65 -6.17 -16.94 6.52
N GLY A 66 -5.71 -15.80 6.01
CA GLY A 66 -5.63 -14.57 6.78
C GLY A 66 -6.99 -13.86 6.91
N PRO A 67 -7.15 -13.00 7.92
CA PRO A 67 -8.41 -12.30 8.13
C PRO A 67 -8.62 -11.17 7.12
N CYS A 68 -9.84 -11.08 6.59
CA CYS A 68 -10.40 -9.85 6.04
C CYS A 68 -11.49 -9.37 7.00
N LYS A 69 -11.24 -8.26 7.71
CA LYS A 69 -12.11 -7.86 8.84
C LYS A 69 -12.16 -6.34 9.06
N PRO A 70 -13.26 -5.82 9.62
CA PRO A 70 -13.32 -4.44 10.05
C PRO A 70 -12.46 -4.21 11.31
N VAL A 71 -11.83 -3.05 11.38
CA VAL A 71 -11.07 -2.55 12.54
C VAL A 71 -11.31 -1.07 12.73
N ASP A 72 -11.18 -0.59 13.98
CA ASP A 72 -11.22 0.84 14.28
C ASP A 72 -9.85 1.49 14.02
N LYS A 73 -9.83 2.80 13.81
CA LYS A 73 -8.59 3.58 13.54
C LYS A 73 -7.47 3.40 14.58
N ASP A 74 -7.83 3.03 15.81
CA ASP A 74 -6.92 2.86 16.94
C ASP A 74 -6.48 1.39 17.12
N PHE A 75 -6.96 0.48 16.27
CA PHE A 75 -6.53 -0.91 16.25
C PHE A 75 -5.02 -0.99 16.01
N ARG A 76 -4.30 -1.82 16.77
CA ARG A 76 -2.89 -2.11 16.55
C ARG A 76 -2.67 -3.61 16.74
N LEU A 77 -2.01 -4.24 15.78
CA LEU A 77 -1.56 -5.63 15.93
C LEU A 77 -0.52 -5.71 17.04
N SER A 78 -0.67 -6.69 17.93
CA SER A 78 0.24 -6.89 19.06
C SER A 78 0.49 -8.38 19.31
N GLY A 79 1.62 -8.70 19.93
CA GLY A 79 1.98 -10.07 20.31
C GLY A 79 2.52 -10.92 19.15
N ILE A 80 2.80 -10.31 17.99
CA ILE A 80 3.43 -11.00 16.85
C ILE A 80 4.86 -11.38 17.24
N LYS A 81 5.60 -10.48 17.90
CA LYS A 81 6.98 -10.78 18.34
C LYS A 81 7.09 -12.00 19.24
N ASP A 82 6.07 -12.31 20.04
CA ASP A 82 6.08 -13.47 20.93
C ASP A 82 5.71 -14.76 20.18
N LEU A 83 4.76 -14.70 19.23
CA LEU A 83 4.43 -15.81 18.32
C LEU A 83 5.62 -16.29 17.47
N VAL A 84 6.54 -15.38 17.17
CA VAL A 84 7.64 -15.59 16.22
C VAL A 84 8.88 -16.23 16.85
N LYS A 85 9.05 -16.09 18.18
CA LYS A 85 10.18 -16.70 18.90
C LYS A 85 10.22 -18.22 18.75
N GLU A 86 9.08 -18.83 18.45
CA GLU A 86 8.92 -20.27 18.34
C GLU A 86 9.15 -20.79 16.92
N ASN A 87 8.99 -19.96 15.88
CA ASN A 87 9.31 -20.31 14.49
C ASN A 87 9.41 -19.06 13.59
N VAL A 88 10.60 -18.67 13.16
CA VAL A 88 10.79 -17.48 12.30
C VAL A 88 10.17 -17.68 10.91
N GLU A 89 10.04 -18.92 10.43
CA GLU A 89 9.47 -19.22 9.11
C GLU A 89 7.96 -18.96 9.04
N THR A 90 7.25 -18.93 10.18
CA THR A 90 5.81 -18.64 10.21
C THR A 90 5.49 -17.14 10.04
N LEU A 91 6.49 -16.24 10.15
CA LEU A 91 6.30 -14.81 9.93
C LEU A 91 5.71 -14.49 8.56
N ASN A 92 6.21 -15.16 7.54
CA ASN A 92 5.81 -14.90 6.16
C ASN A 92 4.36 -15.29 5.91
N ILE A 93 3.80 -16.21 6.71
CA ILE A 93 2.37 -16.55 6.65
C ILE A 93 1.51 -15.33 7.05
N PHE A 94 1.99 -14.52 8.00
CA PHE A 94 1.28 -13.33 8.46
C PHE A 94 1.42 -12.16 7.49
N SER A 95 2.62 -11.91 6.96
CA SER A 95 2.85 -10.86 5.96
C SER A 95 4.20 -11.04 5.24
N PRO A 96 4.30 -10.65 3.96
CA PRO A 96 5.57 -10.49 3.26
C PRO A 96 6.46 -9.37 3.81
N VAL A 97 5.92 -8.45 4.62
CA VAL A 97 6.62 -7.34 5.28
C VAL A 97 6.51 -7.44 6.81
N PRO A 98 7.07 -8.51 7.41
CA PRO A 98 6.85 -8.84 8.82
C PRO A 98 7.40 -7.78 9.79
N ASP A 99 8.36 -6.96 9.35
CA ASP A 99 8.91 -5.83 10.11
C ASP A 99 7.84 -4.79 10.48
N LEU A 100 6.75 -4.72 9.70
CA LEU A 100 5.69 -3.73 9.87
C LEU A 100 4.49 -4.23 10.68
N LEU A 101 4.41 -5.52 11.02
CA LEU A 101 3.23 -6.09 11.65
C LEU A 101 2.99 -5.54 13.07
N GLU A 102 4.02 -5.56 13.93
CA GLU A 102 3.87 -5.21 15.34
C GLU A 102 3.61 -3.70 15.50
N GLY A 103 2.51 -3.35 16.17
CA GLY A 103 2.20 -1.98 16.52
C GLY A 103 1.59 -1.15 15.40
N ASN A 104 1.14 -1.77 14.30
CA ASN A 104 0.50 -1.08 13.17
C ASN A 104 -0.85 -1.70 12.79
N ILE A 105 -1.62 -0.95 12.00
CA ILE A 105 -2.61 -1.55 11.09
C ILE A 105 -1.86 -1.87 9.81
N LEU A 106 -2.03 -3.10 9.30
CA LEU A 106 -1.50 -3.53 8.01
C LEU A 106 -2.66 -4.11 7.18
N SER A 107 -2.74 -3.72 5.90
CA SER A 107 -3.72 -4.24 4.96
C SER A 107 -3.05 -4.50 3.61
N ASP A 108 -3.08 -5.73 3.14
CA ASP A 108 -2.47 -6.11 1.87
C ASP A 108 -3.45 -5.92 0.70
N TYR A 109 -2.91 -5.45 -0.44
CA TYR A 109 -3.59 -5.21 -1.72
C TYR A 109 -4.65 -4.11 -1.74
N PHE A 110 -5.59 -4.12 -0.80
CA PHE A 110 -6.64 -3.11 -0.72
C PHE A 110 -6.94 -2.71 0.72
N ILE A 111 -7.59 -1.56 0.86
CA ILE A 111 -8.18 -1.08 2.10
C ILE A 111 -9.47 -0.31 1.75
N ALA A 112 -10.51 -0.49 2.55
CA ALA A 112 -11.79 0.16 2.31
C ALA A 112 -12.38 0.78 3.59
N TRP A 113 -13.27 1.74 3.42
CA TRP A 113 -14.05 2.39 4.47
C TRP A 113 -15.41 2.82 3.89
N ASP A 114 -16.28 3.38 4.71
CA ASP A 114 -17.68 3.65 4.34
C ASP A 114 -17.83 4.58 3.12
N GLU A 115 -16.83 5.45 2.87
CA GLU A 115 -16.84 6.43 1.79
C GLU A 115 -15.80 6.18 0.69
N GLY A 116 -15.12 5.04 0.68
CA GLY A 116 -14.15 4.76 -0.38
C GLY A 116 -13.35 3.46 -0.26
N LEU A 117 -12.58 3.20 -1.31
CA LEU A 117 -11.67 2.06 -1.42
C LEU A 117 -10.39 2.49 -2.13
N LEU A 118 -9.26 2.05 -1.58
CA LEU A 118 -7.97 2.06 -2.27
C LEU A 118 -7.57 0.62 -2.56
N GLY A 119 -7.27 0.30 -3.81
CA GLY A 119 -6.93 -1.07 -4.20
C GLY A 119 -5.90 -1.10 -5.31
N PHE A 120 -4.81 -1.82 -5.09
CA PHE A 120 -3.87 -2.14 -6.14
C PHE A 120 -4.47 -3.23 -7.04
N LEU A 121 -4.37 -3.03 -8.35
CA LEU A 121 -5.01 -3.91 -9.34
C LEU A 121 -4.19 -5.17 -9.67
N SER A 122 -2.93 -5.18 -9.25
CA SER A 122 -1.97 -6.24 -9.53
C SER A 122 -0.90 -6.30 -8.43
N SER A 123 -0.14 -7.39 -8.44
CA SER A 123 1.02 -7.64 -7.58
C SER A 123 2.01 -8.50 -8.38
N GLU A 124 2.39 -8.04 -9.57
CA GLU A 124 3.23 -8.79 -10.51
C GLU A 124 4.72 -8.71 -10.15
N ILE A 125 5.17 -7.55 -9.66
CA ILE A 125 6.57 -7.24 -9.36
C ILE A 125 6.74 -6.87 -7.89
N ALA A 126 5.95 -5.91 -7.40
CA ALA A 126 6.03 -5.42 -6.03
C ALA A 126 4.94 -6.02 -5.15
N HIS A 127 5.16 -6.03 -3.83
CA HIS A 127 4.10 -6.30 -2.85
C HIS A 127 3.36 -5.00 -2.51
N PRO A 128 2.07 -4.85 -2.88
CA PRO A 128 1.27 -3.69 -2.52
C PRO A 128 0.60 -3.87 -1.16
N PHE A 129 0.74 -2.86 -0.29
CA PHE A 129 0.10 -2.88 1.02
C PHE A 129 -0.15 -1.47 1.56
N PHE A 130 -0.91 -1.39 2.64
CA PHE A 130 -1.21 -0.17 3.38
C PHE A 130 -0.83 -0.36 4.85
N VAL A 131 -0.18 0.64 5.44
CA VAL A 131 0.26 0.61 6.84
C VAL A 131 0.03 1.95 7.54
N THR A 132 -0.18 1.92 8.85
CA THR A 132 -0.17 3.15 9.66
C THR A 132 1.23 3.70 9.85
N GLU A 133 1.40 5.01 9.67
CA GLU A 133 2.58 5.77 10.11
C GLU A 133 2.14 6.98 10.92
N GLY A 134 2.28 6.90 12.23
CA GLY A 134 1.80 7.94 13.13
C GLY A 134 0.28 8.09 13.06
N ALA A 135 -0.18 9.22 12.51
CA ALA A 135 -1.60 9.57 12.40
C ALA A 135 -2.19 9.36 10.99
N GLU A 136 -1.40 8.83 10.05
CA GLU A 136 -1.80 8.64 8.66
C GLU A 136 -1.73 7.15 8.25
N MET A 137 -2.51 6.80 7.22
CA MET A 137 -2.31 5.58 6.44
C MET A 137 -1.42 5.87 5.23
N VAL A 138 -0.55 4.93 4.91
CA VAL A 138 0.38 5.00 3.78
C VAL A 138 0.28 3.74 2.95
N GLY A 139 0.06 3.88 1.64
CA GLY A 139 0.08 2.79 0.67
C GLY A 139 1.44 2.72 -0.01
N TYR A 140 2.03 1.53 0.00
CA TYR A 140 3.38 1.25 -0.46
C TYR A 140 3.38 0.19 -1.56
N LEU A 141 4.42 0.25 -2.40
CA LEU A 141 4.90 -0.86 -3.21
C LEU A 141 6.27 -1.29 -2.68
N ASP A 142 6.39 -2.49 -2.10
CA ASP A 142 7.68 -3.04 -1.70
C ASP A 142 8.31 -3.81 -2.86
N PHE A 143 9.44 -3.32 -3.34
CA PHE A 143 10.26 -3.99 -4.36
C PHE A 143 11.39 -4.82 -3.73
N PHE A 144 11.43 -4.99 -2.40
CA PHE A 144 12.39 -5.83 -1.68
C PHE A 144 13.85 -5.54 -2.04
N GLU A 145 14.20 -4.25 -2.14
CA GLU A 145 15.54 -3.77 -2.50
C GLU A 145 16.05 -4.24 -3.89
N VAL A 146 15.17 -4.72 -4.77
CA VAL A 146 15.52 -5.05 -6.16
C VAL A 146 15.91 -3.79 -6.93
N THR A 147 16.90 -3.94 -7.83
CA THR A 147 17.34 -2.90 -8.75
C THR A 147 16.93 -3.26 -10.18
N PHE A 148 16.30 -2.33 -10.89
CA PHE A 148 15.85 -2.49 -12.26
C PHE A 148 16.71 -1.65 -13.20
N GLU A 149 17.43 -2.30 -14.14
CA GLU A 149 18.24 -1.60 -15.14
C GLU A 149 17.36 -0.82 -16.14
N ASP A 150 16.23 -1.43 -16.52
CA ASP A 150 15.21 -0.85 -17.38
C ASP A 150 13.93 -0.50 -16.61
N TRP A 151 13.05 0.24 -17.28
CA TRP A 151 11.74 0.60 -16.74
C TRP A 151 10.83 -0.61 -16.58
N VAL A 152 10.25 -0.76 -15.40
CA VAL A 152 9.20 -1.74 -15.11
C VAL A 152 7.89 -1.03 -14.75
N PRO A 153 6.71 -1.59 -15.09
CA PRO A 153 5.43 -0.99 -14.72
C PRO A 153 5.24 -1.00 -13.20
N LEU A 154 4.53 0.01 -12.70
CA LEU A 154 4.01 0.00 -11.33
C LEU A 154 2.75 -0.87 -11.25
N GLU A 155 2.51 -1.45 -10.08
CA GLU A 155 1.18 -1.95 -9.74
C GLU A 155 0.20 -0.76 -9.67
N LYS A 156 -0.84 -0.77 -10.51
CA LYS A 156 -1.77 0.36 -10.60
C LYS A 156 -2.60 0.47 -9.34
N LEU A 157 -2.74 1.68 -8.80
CA LEU A 157 -3.62 1.96 -7.66
C LEU A 157 -4.93 2.56 -8.15
N LEU A 158 -6.04 1.90 -7.86
CA LEU A 158 -7.38 2.44 -8.02
C LEU A 158 -7.82 3.16 -6.74
N ILE A 159 -8.38 4.35 -6.90
CA ILE A 159 -8.96 5.17 -5.85
C ILE A 159 -10.45 5.30 -6.18
N LEU A 160 -11.31 4.67 -5.39
CA LEU A 160 -12.76 4.78 -5.52
C LEU A 160 -13.30 5.67 -4.41
N GLU A 161 -14.12 6.64 -4.80
CA GLU A 161 -14.76 7.61 -3.90
C GLU A 161 -16.27 7.40 -3.92
N GLY A 162 -16.90 7.41 -2.75
CA GLY A 162 -18.34 7.27 -2.59
C GLY A 162 -18.74 6.09 -1.72
N SER A 163 -19.98 6.13 -1.24
CA SER A 163 -20.54 5.05 -0.45
C SER A 163 -21.03 3.90 -1.33
N PRO A 164 -21.00 2.64 -0.84
CA PRO A 164 -21.76 1.57 -1.46
C PRO A 164 -23.23 2.02 -1.53
N VAL A 165 -23.81 1.99 -2.73
CA VAL A 165 -25.24 2.27 -2.97
C VAL A 165 -26.09 1.17 -2.35
#